data_AF-X6MKJ9-F1
#
_entry.id   AF-X6MKJ9-F1
#
_cell.length_a   1.000
_cell.length_b   1.000
_cell.length_c   1.000
_cell.angle_alpha   90.00
_cell.angle_beta   90.00
_cell.angle_gamma   90.00
#
_symmetry.space_group_name_H-M   'P 1'
#
loop_
_entity.id
_entity.type
_entity.pdbx_description
1 polymer ?
#
loop_
_entity_poly.entity_id
_entity_poly.type
_entity_poly.pdbx_seq_one_letter_code
_entity_poly.pdbx_strand_id
1 'polypeptide(L)'
;MKTLNPVWNENTQFIFFKDPKELSFNVWDWDRGTKHDPIGECTVSLEGLFDNGHAGPIVLKKVKTGELFVTIKCRKLLPIELEMRATQLQNLEKQQQHTLAEQGKQMEVLTKQNNTLTEANQSLQESIGSLTTSKKILEDQASQLKTRKQELEEEQKKLSQARDVVQKEYEDLNNQCFFLQSTLQEEQDILSDLARENEELKSSLKKGTSELEEVTQEIAKFQQDIETSKQKEIQVSALASTDANDDEAKASAPLINAKANSAKDTNCQCCAVL
;
A
#
# COMPACT_ATOMS: atom_id res chain seq x y z
N MET A 1 -73.46 40.79 21.25
CA MET A 1 -73.99 42.16 21.37
C MET A 1 -74.64 42.52 20.04
N LYS A 2 -75.98 42.43 19.94
CA LYS A 2 -76.72 43.00 18.80
C LYS A 2 -76.96 44.47 19.14
N THR A 3 -76.15 45.38 18.59
CA THR A 3 -76.40 46.82 18.72
C THR A 3 -77.38 47.24 17.64
N LEU A 4 -78.37 48.06 17.99
CA LEU A 4 -79.29 48.66 17.02
C LEU A 4 -78.66 49.83 16.26
N ASN A 5 -77.38 50.14 16.53
CA ASN A 5 -76.57 51.15 15.86
C ASN A 5 -75.30 50.49 15.29
N PRO A 6 -75.40 49.72 14.19
CA PRO A 6 -74.25 49.17 13.50
C PRO A 6 -73.33 50.27 12.95
N VAL A 7 -72.03 49.99 12.92
CA VAL A 7 -71.00 50.89 12.36
C VAL A 7 -70.23 50.11 11.31
N TRP A 8 -70.35 50.52 10.04
CA TRP A 8 -69.69 49.85 8.91
C TRP A 8 -68.31 50.43 8.58
N ASN A 9 -68.14 51.76 8.66
CA ASN A 9 -66.91 52.48 8.26
C ASN A 9 -66.42 52.18 6.82
N GLU A 10 -67.34 51.87 5.91
CA GLU A 10 -67.02 51.59 4.51
C GLU A 10 -66.73 52.86 3.72
N ASN A 11 -65.75 52.80 2.83
CA ASN A 11 -65.42 53.87 1.90
C ASN A 11 -65.41 53.33 0.47
N THR A 12 -66.08 54.02 -0.45
CA THR A 12 -66.13 53.64 -1.86
C THR A 12 -66.10 54.89 -2.73
N GLN A 13 -65.40 54.77 -3.86
CA GLN A 13 -65.28 55.85 -4.85
C GLN A 13 -65.83 55.38 -6.20
N PHE A 14 -66.63 56.25 -6.83
CA PHE A 14 -67.18 56.02 -8.16
C PHE A 14 -66.80 57.17 -9.09
N ILE A 15 -66.64 56.88 -10.37
CA ILE A 15 -66.36 57.87 -11.42
C ILE A 15 -67.38 57.67 -12.52
N PHE A 16 -68.08 58.74 -12.88
CA PHE A 16 -69.13 58.72 -13.90
C PHE A 16 -68.79 59.72 -15.01
N PHE A 17 -69.15 59.37 -16.25
CA PHE A 17 -69.00 60.26 -17.42
C PHE A 17 -70.24 61.13 -17.68
N LYS A 18 -71.33 60.86 -16.96
CA LYS A 18 -72.57 61.65 -16.98
C LYS A 18 -72.93 62.01 -15.55
N ASP A 19 -73.54 63.18 -15.35
CA ASP A 19 -73.95 63.66 -14.03
C ASP A 19 -74.92 62.65 -13.38
N PRO A 20 -74.49 61.94 -12.32
CA PRO A 20 -75.38 61.05 -11.59
C PRO A 20 -76.41 61.90 -10.83
N LYS A 21 -77.67 61.47 -10.86
CA LYS A 21 -78.77 62.25 -10.25
C LYS A 21 -79.04 61.87 -8.80
N GLU A 22 -78.92 60.58 -8.47
CA GLU A 22 -79.31 60.04 -7.18
C GLU A 22 -78.32 58.96 -6.73
N LEU A 23 -78.13 58.85 -5.42
CA LEU A 23 -77.38 57.78 -4.77
C LEU A 23 -78.31 57.05 -3.80
N SER A 24 -78.49 55.75 -4.03
CA SER A 24 -79.33 54.89 -3.19
C SER A 24 -78.49 53.98 -2.32
N PHE A 25 -78.76 54.01 -1.01
CA PHE A 25 -78.19 53.11 -0.02
C PHE A 25 -79.24 52.06 0.36
N ASN A 26 -78.87 50.79 0.26
CA ASN A 26 -79.68 49.68 0.76
C ASN A 26 -78.91 49.04 1.91
N VAL A 27 -79.49 49.12 3.12
CA VAL A 27 -78.87 48.64 4.35
C VAL A 27 -79.49 47.31 4.72
N TRP A 28 -78.66 46.31 5.03
CA TRP A 28 -79.08 44.94 5.30
C TRP A 28 -78.47 44.46 6.62
N ASP A 29 -79.23 43.67 7.38
CA ASP A 29 -78.73 42.92 8.52
C ASP A 29 -78.15 41.61 8.01
N TRP A 30 -76.88 41.38 8.32
CA TRP A 30 -76.21 40.16 7.89
C TRP A 30 -76.47 39.06 8.93
N ASP A 31 -77.44 38.19 8.66
CA ASP A 31 -77.66 36.97 9.44
C ASP A 31 -76.94 35.74 8.87
N ARG A 32 -76.32 34.94 9.75
CA ARG A 32 -75.62 33.71 9.36
C ARG A 32 -76.61 32.54 9.29
N GLY A 33 -76.94 32.10 8.07
CA GLY A 33 -77.73 30.89 7.81
C GLY A 33 -79.21 31.13 7.48
N THR A 34 -79.66 32.39 7.51
CA THR A 34 -80.98 32.84 7.00
C THR A 34 -80.79 33.91 5.92
N LYS A 35 -81.88 34.26 5.21
CA LYS A 35 -81.85 35.36 4.25
C LYS A 35 -81.58 36.67 5.01
N HIS A 36 -80.70 37.52 4.48
CA HIS A 36 -80.43 38.84 5.05
C HIS A 36 -81.68 39.71 5.07
N ASP A 37 -81.98 40.28 6.23
CA ASP A 37 -83.16 41.11 6.42
C ASP A 37 -82.86 42.57 6.04
N PRO A 38 -83.67 43.22 5.20
CA PRO A 38 -83.46 44.61 4.85
C PRO A 38 -83.71 45.49 6.08
N ILE A 39 -82.70 46.22 6.52
CA ILE A 39 -82.80 47.17 7.63
C ILE A 39 -83.46 48.44 7.14
N GLY A 40 -83.18 48.93 5.94
CA GLY A 40 -83.77 50.17 5.43
C GLY A 40 -83.08 50.65 4.17
N GLU A 41 -83.70 51.61 3.50
CA GLU A 41 -83.13 52.20 2.29
C GLU A 41 -83.22 53.73 2.34
N CYS A 42 -82.26 54.42 1.76
CA CYS A 42 -82.40 55.86 1.52
C CYS A 42 -81.85 56.23 0.16
N THR A 43 -82.46 57.23 -0.45
CA THR A 43 -82.02 57.79 -1.73
C THR A 43 -81.75 59.26 -1.52
N VAL A 44 -80.54 59.68 -1.88
CA VAL A 44 -80.06 61.06 -1.77
C VAL A 44 -79.97 61.63 -3.17
N SER A 45 -80.60 62.79 -3.39
CA SER A 45 -80.36 63.56 -4.62
C SER A 45 -78.95 64.13 -4.60
N LEU A 46 -78.21 63.92 -5.68
CA LEU A 46 -76.86 64.45 -5.88
C LEU A 46 -76.87 65.89 -6.40
N GLU A 47 -78.06 66.46 -6.66
CA GLU A 47 -78.23 67.86 -7.05
C GLU A 47 -77.76 68.80 -5.91
N GLY A 48 -76.86 69.73 -6.21
CA GLY A 48 -76.26 70.65 -5.22
C GLY A 48 -75.17 70.03 -4.32
N LEU A 49 -75.02 68.70 -4.27
CA LEU A 49 -73.98 68.02 -3.49
C LEU A 49 -72.58 68.12 -4.12
N PHE A 50 -72.49 68.50 -5.40
CA PHE A 50 -71.20 68.72 -6.08
C PHE A 50 -70.42 69.93 -5.57
N ASP A 51 -71.09 70.89 -4.92
CA ASP A 51 -70.45 72.13 -4.46
C ASP A 51 -69.93 72.00 -3.03
N ASN A 52 -70.70 71.35 -2.14
CA ASN A 52 -70.39 71.30 -0.69
C ASN A 52 -70.31 69.88 -0.10
N GLY A 53 -70.68 68.84 -0.86
CA GLY A 53 -70.83 67.48 -0.34
C GLY A 53 -71.96 67.34 0.68
N HIS A 54 -72.05 66.17 1.30
CA HIS A 54 -72.94 65.88 2.44
C HIS A 54 -72.13 65.24 3.56
N ALA A 55 -72.37 65.63 4.80
CA ALA A 55 -71.82 64.95 5.97
C ALA A 55 -72.84 65.02 7.10
N GLY A 56 -73.51 63.90 7.39
CA GLY A 56 -74.53 63.87 8.43
C GLY A 56 -75.52 62.71 8.30
N PRO A 57 -76.53 62.66 9.19
CA PRO A 57 -77.56 61.64 9.18
C PRO A 57 -78.51 61.81 7.99
N ILE A 58 -78.93 60.68 7.42
CA ILE A 58 -79.99 60.58 6.42
C ILE A 58 -81.04 59.60 6.94
N VAL A 59 -82.29 60.02 6.98
CA VAL A 59 -83.39 59.18 7.46
C VAL A 59 -83.62 58.02 6.51
N LEU A 60 -83.68 56.81 7.06
CA LEU A 60 -84.00 55.59 6.32
C LEU A 60 -85.51 55.53 6.04
N LYS A 61 -85.86 55.15 4.82
CA LYS A 61 -87.21 54.84 4.36
C LYS A 61 -87.49 53.35 4.52
N LYS A 62 -88.79 53.00 4.51
CA LYS A 62 -89.31 51.63 4.75
C LYS A 62 -88.99 51.06 6.14
N VAL A 63 -88.79 51.94 7.13
CA VAL A 63 -88.64 51.60 8.55
C VAL A 63 -89.47 52.49 9.46
N LYS A 64 -89.71 52.02 10.69
CA LYS A 64 -90.38 52.81 11.74
C LYS A 64 -89.52 53.99 12.21
N THR A 65 -88.23 53.75 12.45
CA THR A 65 -87.24 54.77 12.88
C THR A 65 -85.84 54.29 12.51
N GLY A 66 -84.99 55.17 11.96
CA GLY A 66 -83.58 54.85 11.67
C GLY A 66 -82.89 55.92 10.84
N GLU A 67 -81.61 56.17 11.11
CA GLU A 67 -80.78 57.15 10.41
C GLU A 67 -79.45 56.51 9.99
N LEU A 68 -78.98 56.88 8.81
CA LEU A 68 -77.68 56.47 8.27
C LEU A 68 -76.75 57.69 8.22
N PHE A 69 -75.63 57.63 8.94
CA PHE A 69 -74.59 58.66 8.89
C PHE A 69 -73.62 58.37 7.74
N VAL A 70 -73.54 59.25 6.75
CA VAL A 70 -72.60 59.13 5.63
C VAL A 70 -71.90 60.46 5.35
N THR A 71 -70.71 60.36 4.77
CA THR A 71 -70.00 61.49 4.17
C THR A 71 -69.89 61.26 2.66
N ILE A 72 -70.52 62.13 1.87
CA ILE A 72 -70.49 62.11 0.41
C ILE A 72 -69.66 63.30 -0.05
N LYS A 73 -68.58 63.02 -0.78
CA LYS A 73 -67.75 64.05 -1.43
C LYS A 73 -67.87 63.89 -2.93
N CYS A 74 -68.33 64.95 -3.59
CA CYS A 74 -68.49 65.00 -5.04
C CYS A 74 -67.51 66.03 -5.62
N ARG A 75 -66.92 65.72 -6.78
CA ARG A 75 -66.09 66.66 -7.53
C ARG A 75 -66.37 66.50 -9.01
N LYS A 76 -66.67 67.61 -9.70
CA LYS A 76 -66.71 67.63 -11.17
C LYS A 76 -65.27 67.66 -11.68
N LEU A 77 -64.91 66.67 -12.49
CA LEU A 77 -63.64 66.67 -13.19
C LEU A 77 -63.86 67.36 -14.53
N LEU A 78 -63.21 68.50 -14.74
CA LEU A 78 -63.32 69.22 -16.00
C LEU A 78 -62.67 68.40 -17.13
N PRO A 79 -63.17 68.47 -18.38
CA PRO A 79 -62.61 67.71 -19.51
C PRO A 79 -61.09 67.88 -19.66
N ILE A 80 -60.57 69.09 -19.46
CA ILE A 80 -59.13 69.39 -19.53
C ILE A 80 -58.35 68.68 -18.40
N GLU A 81 -58.88 68.65 -17.17
CA GLU A 81 -58.22 67.96 -16.05
C GLU A 81 -58.14 66.45 -16.28
N LEU A 82 -59.19 65.87 -16.88
CA LEU A 82 -59.23 64.46 -17.26
C LEU A 82 -58.21 64.14 -18.36
N GLU A 83 -58.14 64.96 -19.41
CA GLU A 83 -57.16 64.81 -20.49
C GLU A 83 -55.72 64.95 -20.00
N MET A 84 -55.45 65.93 -19.12
CA MET A 84 -54.16 66.10 -18.47
C MET A 84 -53.78 64.86 -17.66
N ARG A 85 -54.70 64.35 -16.84
CA ARG A 85 -54.45 63.15 -16.02
C ARG A 85 -54.27 61.90 -16.89
N ALA A 86 -55.04 61.75 -17.96
CA ALA A 86 -54.88 60.65 -18.91
C ALA A 86 -53.50 60.69 -19.58
N THR A 87 -53.05 61.87 -20.02
CA THR A 87 -51.71 62.05 -20.60
C THR A 87 -50.61 61.73 -19.60
N GLN A 88 -50.75 62.19 -18.34
CA GLN A 88 -49.80 61.86 -17.27
C GLN A 88 -49.71 60.35 -17.03
N LEU A 89 -50.86 59.66 -16.95
CA LEU A 89 -50.90 58.21 -16.77
C LEU A 89 -50.26 57.47 -17.95
N GLN A 90 -50.51 57.90 -19.19
CA GLN A 90 -49.87 57.31 -20.37
C GLN A 90 -48.34 57.50 -20.36
N ASN A 91 -47.86 58.65 -19.91
CA ASN A 91 -46.41 58.89 -19.80
C ASN A 91 -45.78 58.01 -18.71
N LEU A 92 -46.44 57.88 -17.56
CA LEU A 92 -46.02 56.98 -16.49
C LEU A 92 -46.01 55.51 -16.95
N GLU A 93 -47.04 55.08 -17.67
CA GLU A 93 -47.12 53.73 -18.23
C GLU A 93 -45.95 53.46 -19.18
N LYS A 94 -45.64 54.39 -20.09
CA LYS A 94 -44.47 54.27 -20.99
C LYS A 94 -43.15 54.19 -20.22
N GLN A 95 -42.98 55.00 -19.18
CA GLN A 95 -41.79 54.96 -18.32
C GLN A 95 -41.66 53.61 -17.59
N GLN A 96 -42.77 53.07 -17.09
CA GLN A 96 -42.81 51.76 -16.44
C GLN A 96 -42.47 50.64 -17.43
N GLN A 97 -43.06 50.66 -18.64
CA GLN A 97 -42.77 49.68 -19.69
C GLN A 97 -41.27 49.68 -20.08
N HIS A 98 -40.67 50.87 -20.23
CA HIS A 98 -39.24 50.98 -20.50
C HIS A 98 -38.39 50.40 -19.36
N THR A 99 -38.75 50.71 -18.11
CA THR A 99 -38.03 50.22 -16.92
C THR A 99 -38.14 48.69 -16.81
N LEU A 100 -39.32 48.12 -17.02
CA LEU A 100 -39.53 46.67 -17.01
C LEU A 100 -38.74 45.98 -18.13
N ALA A 101 -38.69 46.58 -19.33
CA ALA A 101 -37.89 46.05 -20.43
C ALA A 101 -36.39 46.03 -20.09
N GLU A 102 -35.88 47.10 -19.48
CA GLU A 102 -34.47 47.18 -19.11
C GLU A 102 -34.11 46.21 -17.97
N GLN A 103 -34.97 46.09 -16.95
CA GLN A 103 -34.82 45.08 -15.90
C GLN A 103 -34.88 43.66 -16.48
N GLY A 104 -35.74 43.42 -17.48
CA GLY A 104 -35.82 42.15 -18.19
C GLY A 104 -34.50 41.77 -18.87
N LYS A 105 -33.85 42.72 -19.55
CA LYS A 105 -32.52 42.49 -20.15
C LYS A 105 -31.46 42.18 -19.09
N GLN A 106 -31.45 42.94 -17.98
CA GLN A 106 -30.51 42.68 -16.89
C GLN A 106 -30.72 41.29 -16.27
N MET A 107 -31.98 40.89 -16.06
CA MET A 107 -32.34 39.56 -15.58
C MET A 107 -31.87 38.45 -16.54
N GLU A 108 -31.98 38.66 -17.85
CA GLU A 108 -31.51 37.69 -18.85
C GLU A 108 -29.98 37.53 -18.78
N VAL A 109 -29.24 38.62 -18.65
CA VAL A 109 -27.78 38.60 -18.50
C VAL A 109 -27.37 37.88 -17.22
N LEU A 110 -28.00 38.21 -16.09
CA LEU A 110 -27.74 37.55 -14.80
C LEU A 110 -28.08 36.06 -14.85
N THR A 111 -29.17 35.69 -15.53
CA THR A 111 -29.57 34.29 -15.71
C THR A 111 -28.51 33.52 -16.50
N LYS A 112 -28.01 34.10 -17.60
CA LYS A 112 -26.92 33.49 -18.39
C LYS A 112 -25.65 33.31 -17.56
N GLN A 113 -25.24 34.34 -16.81
CA GLN A 113 -24.08 34.26 -15.92
C GLN A 113 -24.24 33.19 -14.85
N ASN A 114 -25.41 33.08 -14.23
CA ASN A 114 -25.68 32.09 -13.20
C ASN A 114 -25.63 30.65 -13.75
N ASN A 115 -26.12 30.44 -14.98
CA ASN A 115 -26.01 29.14 -15.65
C ASN A 115 -24.54 28.77 -15.90
N THR A 116 -23.73 29.69 -16.42
CA THR A 116 -22.29 29.46 -16.61
C THR A 116 -21.57 29.17 -15.29
N LEU A 117 -21.90 29.88 -14.21
CA LEU A 117 -21.34 29.60 -12.88
C LEU A 117 -21.77 28.24 -12.35
N THR A 118 -23.01 27.82 -12.63
CA THR A 118 -23.52 26.51 -12.23
C THR A 118 -22.76 25.39 -12.94
N GLU A 119 -22.54 25.51 -14.25
CA GLU A 119 -21.75 24.56 -15.05
C GLU A 119 -20.29 24.49 -14.55
N ALA A 120 -19.67 25.65 -14.31
CA ALA A 120 -18.30 25.71 -13.76
C ALA A 120 -18.22 25.04 -12.38
N ASN A 121 -19.19 25.29 -11.50
CA ASN A 121 -19.26 24.65 -10.19
C ASN A 121 -19.41 23.13 -10.29
N GLN A 122 -20.22 22.64 -11.22
CA GLN A 122 -20.37 21.20 -11.46
C GLN A 122 -19.04 20.58 -11.90
N SER A 123 -18.33 21.19 -12.85
CA SER A 123 -17.02 20.71 -13.31
C SER A 123 -15.97 20.71 -12.20
N LEU A 124 -15.97 21.72 -11.33
CA LEU A 124 -15.10 21.76 -10.15
C LEU A 124 -15.43 20.65 -9.15
N GLN A 125 -16.72 20.34 -8.93
CA GLN A 125 -17.13 19.23 -8.06
C GLN A 125 -16.64 17.88 -8.58
N GLU A 126 -16.75 17.63 -9.89
CA GLU A 126 -16.22 16.41 -10.52
C GLU A 126 -14.69 16.31 -10.35
N SER A 127 -13.99 17.42 -10.55
CA SER A 127 -12.54 17.50 -10.35
C SER A 127 -12.15 17.20 -8.90
N ILE A 128 -12.86 17.78 -7.93
CA ILE A 128 -12.66 17.52 -6.48
C ILE A 128 -12.88 16.03 -6.17
N GLY A 129 -13.92 15.41 -6.72
CA GLY A 129 -14.18 13.97 -6.54
C GLY A 129 -13.04 13.09 -7.07
N SER A 130 -12.51 13.42 -8.25
CA SER A 130 -11.37 12.70 -8.84
C SER A 130 -10.10 12.83 -8.00
N LEU A 131 -9.78 14.04 -7.54
CA LEU A 131 -8.61 14.33 -6.72
C LEU A 131 -8.72 13.67 -5.34
N THR A 132 -9.91 13.63 -4.75
CA THR A 132 -10.17 12.95 -3.48
C THR A 132 -9.89 11.45 -3.60
N THR A 133 -10.32 10.83 -4.71
CA THR A 133 -10.05 9.42 -4.98
C THR A 133 -8.55 9.15 -5.15
N SER A 134 -7.87 9.99 -5.94
CA SER A 134 -6.43 9.88 -6.16
C SER A 134 -5.64 10.06 -4.85
N LYS A 135 -6.02 11.02 -4.02
CA LYS A 135 -5.44 11.23 -2.69
C LYS A 135 -5.55 9.98 -1.81
N LYS A 136 -6.73 9.36 -1.77
CA LYS A 136 -6.94 8.13 -0.99
C LYS A 136 -6.03 6.99 -1.47
N ILE A 137 -5.91 6.80 -2.78
CA ILE A 137 -5.02 5.79 -3.36
C ILE A 137 -3.56 6.03 -2.93
N LEU A 138 -3.10 7.29 -2.98
CA LEU A 138 -1.74 7.64 -2.57
C LEU A 138 -1.51 7.44 -1.06
N GLU A 139 -2.51 7.72 -0.22
CA GLU A 139 -2.46 7.46 1.21
C GLU A 139 -2.35 5.96 1.50
N ASP A 140 -3.16 5.13 0.81
CA ASP A 140 -3.09 3.68 0.91
C ASP A 140 -1.72 3.16 0.45
N GLN A 141 -1.19 3.65 -0.68
CA GLN A 141 0.15 3.29 -1.17
C GLN A 141 1.27 3.68 -0.20
N ALA A 142 1.18 4.88 0.40
CA ALA A 142 2.15 5.34 1.38
C ALA A 142 2.14 4.45 2.63
N SER A 143 0.96 4.00 3.07
CA SER A 143 0.83 3.07 4.19
C SER A 143 1.46 1.70 3.87
N GLN A 144 1.25 1.17 2.66
CA GLN A 144 1.85 -0.08 2.20
C GLN A 144 3.38 0.00 2.13
N LEU A 145 3.91 1.09 1.55
CA LEU A 145 5.36 1.31 1.47
C LEU A 145 6.00 1.43 2.86
N LYS A 146 5.30 2.03 3.82
CA LYS A 146 5.78 2.11 5.21
C LYS A 146 5.92 0.73 5.83
N THR A 147 4.91 -0.14 5.68
CA THR A 147 4.96 -1.53 6.16
C THR A 147 6.08 -2.29 5.48
N ARG A 148 6.18 -2.21 4.14
CA ARG A 148 7.23 -2.90 3.38
C ARG A 148 8.64 -2.48 3.79
N LYS A 149 8.83 -1.20 4.10
CA LYS A 149 10.10 -0.68 4.62
C LYS A 149 10.46 -1.34 5.96
N GLN A 150 9.51 -1.45 6.89
CA GLN A 150 9.75 -2.09 8.19
C GLN A 150 10.12 -3.57 8.04
N GLU A 151 9.44 -4.30 7.17
CA GLU A 151 9.77 -5.69 6.85
C GLU A 151 11.21 -5.84 6.32
N LEU A 152 11.61 -4.96 5.39
CA LEU A 152 12.96 -4.96 4.83
C LEU A 152 14.03 -4.61 5.87
N GLU A 153 13.74 -3.69 6.79
CA GLU A 153 14.65 -3.35 7.90
C GLU A 153 14.83 -4.55 8.85
N GLU A 154 13.75 -5.29 9.15
CA GLU A 154 13.83 -6.53 9.94
C GLU A 154 14.61 -7.63 9.22
N GLU A 155 14.40 -7.80 7.91
CA GLU A 155 15.14 -8.76 7.09
C GLU A 155 16.63 -8.42 7.01
N GLN A 156 16.97 -7.14 6.81
CA GLN A 156 18.35 -6.66 6.83
C GLN A 156 19.03 -6.96 8.17
N LYS A 157 18.32 -6.77 9.30
CA LYS A 157 18.84 -7.09 10.63
C LYS A 157 19.14 -8.59 10.78
N LYS A 158 18.22 -9.46 10.33
CA LYS A 158 18.42 -10.92 10.36
C LYS A 158 19.62 -11.34 9.52
N LEU A 159 19.74 -10.79 8.31
CA LEU A 159 20.88 -11.07 7.43
C LEU A 159 22.21 -10.59 8.00
N SER A 160 22.23 -9.42 8.66
CA SER A 160 23.42 -8.94 9.36
C SER A 160 23.86 -9.91 10.45
N GLN A 161 22.92 -10.39 11.27
CA GLN A 161 23.22 -11.38 12.32
C GLN A 161 23.75 -12.69 11.74
N ALA A 162 23.13 -13.20 10.67
CA ALA A 162 23.57 -14.41 9.99
C ALA A 162 24.99 -14.25 9.41
N ARG A 163 25.28 -13.11 8.79
CA ARG A 163 26.63 -12.78 8.30
C ARG A 163 27.65 -12.79 9.44
N ASP A 164 27.33 -12.20 10.57
CA ASP A 164 28.26 -12.12 11.72
C ASP A 164 28.56 -13.53 12.29
N VAL A 165 27.58 -14.44 12.28
CA VAL A 165 27.79 -15.85 12.65
C VAL A 165 28.72 -16.54 11.66
N VAL A 166 28.45 -16.44 10.35
CA VAL A 166 29.27 -17.06 9.30
C VAL A 166 30.70 -16.51 9.31
N GLN A 167 30.86 -15.22 9.57
CA GLN A 167 32.18 -14.58 9.68
C GLN A 167 32.99 -15.18 10.83
N LYS A 168 32.35 -15.42 11.97
CA LYS A 168 33.00 -16.05 13.12
C LYS A 168 33.39 -17.50 12.81
N GLU A 169 32.50 -18.28 12.20
CA GLU A 169 32.81 -19.65 11.79
C GLU A 169 33.96 -19.71 10.78
N TYR A 170 34.03 -18.75 9.85
CA TYR A 170 35.14 -18.63 8.91
C TYR A 170 36.46 -18.33 9.63
N GLU A 171 36.47 -17.40 10.60
CA GLU A 171 37.65 -17.08 11.39
C GLU A 171 38.13 -18.29 12.21
N ASP A 172 37.21 -19.02 12.85
CA ASP A 172 37.52 -20.24 13.60
C ASP A 172 38.14 -21.32 12.68
N LEU A 173 37.56 -21.52 11.48
CA LEU A 173 38.08 -22.48 10.51
C LEU A 173 39.44 -22.06 9.95
N ASN A 174 39.64 -20.77 9.68
CA ASN A 174 40.91 -20.24 9.21
C ASN A 174 42.02 -20.43 10.26
N ASN A 175 41.70 -20.21 11.54
CA ASN A 175 42.61 -20.50 12.65
C ASN A 175 42.96 -22.00 12.71
N GLN A 176 41.98 -22.89 12.57
CA GLN A 176 42.24 -24.33 12.51
C GLN A 176 43.14 -24.72 11.35
N CYS A 177 42.90 -24.18 10.15
CA CYS A 177 43.76 -24.40 8.99
C CYS A 177 45.20 -23.94 9.25
N PHE A 178 45.39 -22.80 9.90
CA PHE A 178 46.72 -22.31 10.29
C PHE A 178 47.44 -23.30 11.21
N PHE A 179 46.77 -23.80 12.26
CA PHE A 179 47.35 -24.80 13.16
C PHE A 179 47.71 -26.11 12.45
N LEU A 180 46.80 -26.62 11.60
CA LEU A 180 47.05 -27.83 10.82
C LEU A 180 48.24 -27.65 9.87
N GLN A 181 48.39 -26.47 9.27
CA GLN A 181 49.51 -26.18 8.37
C GLN A 181 50.84 -26.09 9.12
N SER A 182 50.87 -25.51 10.33
CA SER A 182 52.05 -25.53 11.20
C SER A 182 52.42 -26.96 11.59
N THR A 183 51.43 -27.76 12.01
CA THR A 183 51.64 -29.17 12.38
C THR A 183 52.16 -29.99 11.20
N LEU A 184 51.60 -29.77 10.01
CA LEU A 184 52.06 -30.45 8.80
C LEU A 184 53.52 -30.09 8.46
N GLN A 185 53.92 -28.84 8.66
CA GLN A 185 55.30 -28.40 8.45
C GLN A 185 56.26 -29.09 9.44
N GLU A 186 55.88 -29.17 10.72
CA GLU A 186 56.68 -29.87 11.74
C GLU A 186 56.87 -31.36 11.38
N GLU A 187 55.80 -32.04 10.95
CA GLU A 187 55.87 -33.43 10.50
C GLU A 187 56.74 -33.61 9.24
N GLN A 188 56.69 -32.66 8.30
CA GLN A 188 57.54 -32.68 7.11
C GLN A 188 59.03 -32.54 7.48
N ASP A 189 59.35 -31.67 8.43
CA ASP A 189 60.72 -31.47 8.91
C ASP A 189 61.23 -32.75 9.60
N ILE A 190 60.41 -33.38 10.45
CA ILE A 190 60.73 -34.68 11.10
C ILE A 190 60.97 -35.77 10.05
N LEU A 191 60.10 -35.88 9.03
CA LEU A 191 60.27 -36.86 7.96
C LEU A 191 61.56 -36.63 7.17
N SER A 192 61.94 -35.37 6.93
CA SER A 192 63.20 -35.02 6.28
C SER A 192 64.41 -35.45 7.11
N ASP A 193 64.36 -35.23 8.43
CA ASP A 193 65.42 -35.66 9.35
C ASP A 193 65.56 -37.19 9.40
N LEU A 194 64.44 -37.91 9.53
CA LEU A 194 64.43 -39.39 9.50
C LEU A 194 64.90 -39.95 8.15
N ALA A 195 64.61 -39.27 7.04
CA ALA A 195 65.09 -39.66 5.73
C ALA A 195 66.62 -39.52 5.63
N ARG A 196 67.17 -38.43 6.18
CA ARG A 196 68.62 -38.22 6.28
C ARG A 196 69.30 -39.28 7.14
N GLU A 197 68.77 -39.56 8.33
CA GLU A 197 69.29 -40.61 9.22
C GLU A 197 69.27 -41.99 8.56
N ASN A 198 68.19 -42.32 7.83
CA ASN A 198 68.12 -43.57 7.06
C ASN A 198 69.21 -43.68 5.97
N GLU A 199 69.52 -42.59 5.26
CA GLU A 199 70.61 -42.60 4.28
C GLU A 199 71.99 -42.75 4.94
N GLU A 200 72.21 -42.10 6.09
CA GLU A 200 73.43 -42.28 6.89
C GLU A 200 73.58 -43.74 7.36
N LEU A 201 72.51 -44.35 7.86
CA LEU A 201 72.48 -45.76 8.26
C LEU A 201 72.73 -46.70 7.07
N LYS A 202 72.12 -46.46 5.91
CA LYS A 202 72.38 -47.25 4.68
C LYS A 202 73.84 -47.15 4.26
N SER A 203 74.43 -45.96 4.30
CA SER A 203 75.84 -45.75 3.95
C SER A 203 76.77 -46.51 4.90
N SER A 204 76.46 -46.47 6.21
CA SER A 204 77.18 -47.20 7.25
C SER A 204 77.04 -48.72 7.08
N LEU A 205 75.84 -49.20 6.76
CA LEU A 205 75.58 -50.61 6.49
C LEU A 205 76.35 -51.09 5.27
N LYS A 206 76.37 -50.31 4.17
CA LYS A 206 77.15 -50.60 2.97
C LYS A 206 78.65 -50.70 3.27
N LYS A 207 79.17 -49.79 4.10
CA LYS A 207 80.57 -49.85 4.56
C LYS A 207 80.83 -51.13 5.36
N GLY A 208 79.99 -51.42 6.34
CA GLY A 208 80.10 -52.63 7.16
C GLY A 208 80.00 -53.92 6.34
N THR A 209 79.13 -53.98 5.32
CA THR A 209 79.06 -55.14 4.42
C THR A 209 80.32 -55.31 3.58
N SER A 210 80.94 -54.20 3.13
CA SER A 210 82.20 -54.25 2.39
C SER A 210 83.36 -54.73 3.28
N GLU A 211 83.43 -54.24 4.53
CA GLU A 211 84.41 -54.69 5.53
C GLU A 211 84.21 -56.18 5.85
N LEU A 212 82.96 -56.64 5.98
CA LEU A 212 82.65 -58.06 6.21
C LEU A 212 83.05 -58.94 5.02
N GLU A 213 82.81 -58.49 3.78
CA GLU A 213 83.26 -59.18 2.57
C GLU A 213 84.79 -59.32 2.52
N GLU A 214 85.52 -58.26 2.87
CA GLU A 214 86.99 -58.26 2.93
C GLU A 214 87.50 -59.29 3.96
N VAL A 215 86.96 -59.27 5.18
CA VAL A 215 87.29 -60.26 6.21
C VAL A 215 86.91 -61.68 5.78
N THR A 216 85.77 -61.85 5.11
CA THR A 216 85.33 -63.16 4.61
C THR A 216 86.30 -63.70 3.54
N GLN A 217 86.79 -62.83 2.65
CA GLN A 217 87.83 -63.19 1.67
C GLN A 217 89.15 -63.56 2.36
N GLU A 218 89.56 -62.84 3.40
CA GLU A 218 90.74 -63.19 4.20
C GLU A 218 90.60 -64.54 4.88
N ILE A 219 89.46 -64.82 5.52
CA ILE A 219 89.16 -66.12 6.14
C ILE A 219 89.22 -67.23 5.07
N ALA A 220 88.60 -67.01 3.90
CA ALA A 220 88.63 -67.99 2.82
C ALA A 220 90.06 -68.25 2.33
N LYS A 221 90.89 -67.22 2.23
CA LYS A 221 92.32 -67.34 1.90
C LYS A 221 93.08 -68.11 2.96
N PHE A 222 92.87 -67.82 4.25
CA PHE A 222 93.48 -68.59 5.34
C PHE A 222 93.03 -70.04 5.34
N GLN A 223 91.75 -70.33 5.08
CA GLN A 223 91.25 -71.69 4.93
C GLN A 223 91.91 -72.41 3.76
N GLN A 224 92.10 -71.73 2.63
CA GLN A 224 92.83 -72.27 1.47
C GLN A 224 94.31 -72.52 1.80
N ASP A 225 94.98 -71.62 2.51
CA ASP A 225 96.36 -71.78 2.96
C ASP A 225 96.51 -72.95 3.94
N ILE A 226 95.55 -73.12 4.86
CA ILE A 226 95.46 -74.28 5.76
C ILE A 226 95.27 -75.56 4.96
N GLU A 227 94.35 -75.58 3.99
CA GLU A 227 94.07 -76.76 3.16
C GLU A 227 95.27 -77.12 2.29
N THR A 228 95.96 -76.13 1.72
CA THR A 228 97.20 -76.30 0.96
C THR A 228 98.33 -76.83 1.85
N SER A 229 98.41 -76.36 3.09
CA SER A 229 99.38 -76.85 4.07
C SER A 229 99.09 -78.28 4.51
N LYS A 230 97.81 -78.63 4.74
CA LYS A 230 97.37 -80.01 4.99
C LYS A 230 97.64 -80.93 3.81
N GLN A 231 97.41 -80.48 2.56
CA GLN A 231 97.75 -81.25 1.37
C GLN A 231 99.26 -81.44 1.22
N LYS A 232 100.09 -80.46 1.60
CA LYS A 232 101.55 -80.61 1.69
C LYS A 232 101.97 -81.58 2.80
N GLU A 233 101.30 -81.57 3.96
CA GLU A 233 101.53 -82.57 5.02
C GLU A 233 101.13 -83.98 4.57
N ILE A 234 100.01 -84.13 3.84
CA ILE A 234 99.56 -85.40 3.25
C ILE A 234 100.50 -85.85 2.12
N GLN A 235 101.08 -84.92 1.33
CA GLN A 235 102.13 -85.25 0.34
C GLN A 235 103.47 -85.66 0.97
N VAL A 236 103.74 -85.23 2.21
CA VAL A 236 104.93 -85.64 2.98
C VAL A 236 104.68 -86.95 3.75
N SER A 237 103.42 -87.31 4.05
CA SER A 237 103.07 -88.55 4.74
C SER A 237 102.60 -89.71 3.83
N ALA A 238 102.20 -89.45 2.58
CA ALA A 238 101.72 -90.49 1.63
C ALA A 238 102.83 -91.10 0.75
N LEU A 239 104.01 -91.34 1.34
CA LEU A 239 105.12 -92.14 0.78
C LEU A 239 105.40 -93.39 1.64
N ALA A 240 104.41 -93.90 2.36
CA ALA A 240 104.47 -95.21 3.02
C ALA A 240 103.09 -95.87 3.21
N SER A 241 102.85 -96.95 2.44
CA SER A 241 102.09 -98.16 2.82
C SER A 241 100.55 -98.07 2.84
N THR A 242 99.83 -98.59 1.83
CA THR A 242 99.27 -99.96 1.64
C THR A 242 97.94 -100.28 2.36
N ASP A 243 96.93 -100.55 1.53
CA ASP A 243 95.95 -101.67 1.53
C ASP A 243 95.00 -102.00 2.72
N ALA A 244 93.71 -102.08 2.32
CA ALA A 244 92.71 -103.14 2.58
C ALA A 244 91.62 -103.01 3.69
N ASN A 245 90.37 -103.07 3.19
CA ASN A 245 89.20 -103.86 3.61
C ASN A 245 88.13 -103.35 4.62
N ASP A 246 86.90 -103.34 4.06
CA ASP A 246 85.64 -104.00 4.48
C ASP A 246 84.82 -103.59 5.72
N ASP A 247 83.56 -103.24 5.39
CA ASP A 247 82.27 -103.75 5.88
C ASP A 247 81.49 -103.17 7.09
N GLU A 248 80.21 -102.92 6.76
CA GLU A 248 78.95 -103.11 7.49
C GLU A 248 78.43 -102.17 8.61
N ALA A 249 77.37 -101.43 8.20
CA ALA A 249 75.97 -101.57 8.65
C ALA A 249 75.37 -100.73 9.81
N LYS A 250 74.17 -100.17 9.48
CA LYS A 250 72.99 -99.84 10.33
C LYS A 250 73.13 -98.65 11.29
N ALA A 251 72.11 -97.83 11.57
CA ALA A 251 70.74 -97.65 11.10
C ALA A 251 70.18 -96.34 11.72
N SER A 252 69.02 -95.91 11.22
CA SER A 252 67.99 -95.09 11.87
C SER A 252 67.85 -93.62 11.43
N ALA A 253 66.89 -93.49 10.50
CA ALA A 253 65.97 -92.39 10.24
C ALA A 253 65.15 -92.02 11.52
N PRO A 254 64.16 -91.07 11.55
CA PRO A 254 63.35 -90.67 10.38
C PRO A 254 62.66 -89.28 10.34
N LEU A 255 61.97 -89.06 9.19
CA LEU A 255 60.63 -88.44 9.01
C LEU A 255 60.53 -86.90 9.17
N ILE A 256 59.85 -86.09 8.33
CA ILE A 256 58.65 -86.21 7.46
C ILE A 256 58.82 -85.15 6.32
N ASN A 257 58.73 -85.49 5.02
CA ASN A 257 57.54 -85.35 4.12
C ASN A 257 56.71 -84.05 4.33
N ALA A 258 56.10 -83.38 3.35
CA ALA A 258 56.02 -83.45 1.90
C ALA A 258 55.13 -82.28 1.45
N LYS A 259 55.17 -82.02 0.14
CA LYS A 259 54.13 -81.42 -0.70
C LYS A 259 53.91 -79.91 -0.57
N ALA A 260 53.46 -79.21 -1.60
CA ALA A 260 53.46 -79.37 -3.05
C ALA A 260 52.56 -78.23 -3.52
N ASN A 261 53.02 -77.54 -4.57
CA ASN A 261 52.22 -77.01 -5.67
C ASN A 261 51.14 -75.96 -5.44
N SER A 262 51.13 -75.09 -6.48
CA SER A 262 49.94 -74.57 -7.14
C SER A 262 49.24 -73.44 -6.41
N ALA A 263 48.77 -72.38 -7.04
CA ALA A 263 48.87 -71.81 -8.37
C ALA A 263 48.16 -70.44 -8.24
N LYS A 264 48.19 -69.68 -9.34
CA LYS A 264 47.23 -68.63 -9.73
C LYS A 264 45.84 -68.85 -9.08
N ASP A 265 45.11 -67.83 -8.64
CA ASP A 265 44.52 -66.86 -9.54
C ASP A 265 43.88 -65.69 -8.78
N THR A 266 43.75 -64.60 -9.53
CA THR A 266 42.70 -63.56 -9.48
C THR A 266 41.51 -63.79 -8.53
N ASN A 267 41.12 -62.77 -7.76
CA ASN A 267 39.87 -62.04 -8.04
C ASN A 267 39.68 -60.80 -7.15
N CYS A 268 39.27 -59.72 -7.81
CA CYS A 268 38.60 -58.55 -7.28
C CYS A 268 37.21 -58.93 -6.74
N GLN A 269 36.71 -58.26 -5.69
CA GLN A 269 35.30 -57.83 -5.65
C GLN A 269 35.01 -56.82 -4.52
N CYS A 270 34.42 -55.71 -4.98
CA CYS A 270 33.27 -55.00 -4.41
C CYS A 270 33.44 -54.04 -3.23
N CYS A 271 33.29 -52.77 -3.60
CA CYS A 271 32.38 -51.76 -3.05
C CYS A 271 31.31 -52.19 -2.02
N ALA A 272 30.99 -51.18 -1.21
CA ALA A 272 29.71 -50.83 -0.60
C ALA A 272 29.67 -51.05 0.91
N VAL A 273 29.83 -49.98 1.68
CA VAL A 273 28.82 -49.59 2.69
C VAL A 273 28.79 -48.05 2.78
N LEU A 274 27.54 -47.58 2.85
CA LEU A 274 27.03 -46.25 3.12
C LEU A 274 27.68 -45.52 4.31
#